data_AF-A0A9E4DVV3-F1
#
_entry.id   AF-A0A9E4DVV3-F1
#
_cell.length_a   1.000
_cell.length_b   1.000
_cell.length_c   1.000
_cell.angle_alpha   90.00
_cell.angle_beta   90.00
_cell.angle_gamma   90.00
#
_symmetry.space_group_name_H-M   'P 1'
#
loop_
_entity.id
_entity.type
_entity.pdbx_description
1 polymer ?
#
loop_
_entity_poly.entity_id
_entity_poly.type
_entity_poly.pdbx_seq_one_letter_code
_entity_poly.pdbx_strand_id
1 'polypeptide(L)'
;MKAIYSLILLWLLIWQIEFSHAVREGTANAKAMIQRYEREGNFVKAALWHQAAADCLKIISIPMTEIQTRYYVHHGKHTLAGRSRGQLADIKKRRKYHLKAAKAYRERLETEGTLPELEAEREKIMQFVSTWVQIYPNRFYHYGIYPSFFKVEQEIFKKKGDYVAVLNLEADAAEMCANQYNEITVVYFQEIAPDRDTVGEGVGGEAISHRGENHLSKVGKDCVTQYKKVRDTHRQRAALLRKIAEGKPKTLPIEAEAVLRDLSHKAISPAPKLTSTQALEIANRDTRLQEHLKAHTSVHGYASFQGFAWFVSYYNHGWGNLGTVLVDDKTGTVLNMLNLRPTRN
;
A
#
# COMPACT_ATOMS: atom_id res chain seq x y z
N MET A 1 11.75 41.03 10.14
CA MET A 1 11.02 40.06 10.99
C MET A 1 9.93 39.28 10.24
N LYS A 2 8.96 39.91 9.56
CA LYS A 2 7.88 39.19 8.85
C LYS A 2 8.38 38.19 7.78
N ALA A 3 9.41 38.54 7.01
CA ALA A 3 9.99 37.64 5.99
C ALA A 3 10.69 36.40 6.58
N ILE A 4 11.30 36.53 7.77
CA ILE A 4 11.97 35.42 8.47
C ILE A 4 10.91 34.45 9.04
N TYR A 5 9.83 34.98 9.60
CA TYR A 5 8.68 34.15 10.03
C TYR A 5 8.01 33.43 8.87
N SER A 6 7.84 34.08 7.70
CA SER A 6 7.30 33.42 6.51
C SER A 6 8.22 32.34 5.95
N LEU A 7 9.54 32.54 5.99
CA LEU A 7 10.53 31.53 5.59
C LEU A 7 10.56 30.35 6.57
N ILE A 8 10.48 30.60 7.88
CA ILE A 8 10.42 29.55 8.91
C ILE A 8 9.10 28.78 8.82
N LEU A 9 7.96 29.44 8.59
CA LEU A 9 6.68 28.76 8.36
C LEU A 9 6.73 27.91 7.09
N LEU A 10 7.30 28.43 6.01
CA LEU A 10 7.49 27.66 4.77
C LEU A 10 8.42 26.47 5.01
N TRP A 11 9.49 26.64 5.80
CA TRP A 11 10.42 25.57 6.15
C TRP A 11 9.77 24.50 7.04
N LEU A 12 8.95 24.90 8.01
CA LEU A 12 8.16 24.02 8.87
C LEU A 12 7.07 23.28 8.09
N LEU A 13 6.38 23.95 7.15
CA LEU A 13 5.42 23.34 6.23
C LEU A 13 6.10 22.38 5.25
N ILE A 14 7.35 22.65 4.84
CA ILE A 14 8.18 21.77 4.02
C ILE A 14 8.66 20.55 4.82
N TRP A 15 8.91 20.69 6.13
CA TRP A 15 9.29 19.58 7.03
C TRP A 15 8.10 18.72 7.46
N GLN A 16 6.89 19.26 7.46
CA GLN A 16 5.65 18.52 7.71
C GLN A 16 5.10 17.75 6.50
N ILE A 17 5.85 17.72 5.39
CA ILE A 17 5.63 16.69 4.36
C ILE A 17 6.17 15.37 4.93
N GLU A 18 5.48 14.85 5.95
CA GLU A 18 5.71 13.51 6.44
C GLU A 18 5.44 12.56 5.28
N PHE A 19 6.49 11.86 4.86
CA PHE A 19 6.35 10.67 4.04
C PHE A 19 5.25 9.79 4.62
N SER A 20 4.39 9.26 3.75
CA SER A 20 3.16 8.59 4.15
C SER A 20 3.38 7.70 5.37
N HIS A 21 2.57 7.92 6.40
CA HIS A 21 2.52 7.09 7.61
C HIS A 21 2.48 5.60 7.25
N ALA A 22 1.87 5.24 6.11
CA ALA A 22 1.81 3.91 5.53
C ALA A 22 3.17 3.30 5.12
N VAL A 23 4.10 4.05 4.50
CA VAL A 23 5.47 3.54 4.22
C VAL A 23 6.26 3.43 5.52
N ARG A 24 6.07 4.36 6.47
CA ARG A 24 6.69 4.28 7.81
C ARG A 24 6.19 3.06 8.58
N GLU A 25 4.89 2.76 8.58
CA GLU A 25 4.31 1.59 9.26
C GLU A 25 4.71 0.26 8.60
N GLY A 26 4.71 0.18 7.27
CA GLY A 26 5.18 -1.02 6.56
C GLY A 26 6.66 -1.28 6.82
N THR A 27 7.52 -0.27 6.68
CA THR A 27 8.96 -0.45 6.96
C THR A 27 9.29 -0.58 8.45
N ALA A 28 8.48 -0.04 9.36
CA ALA A 28 8.65 -0.21 10.80
C ALA A 28 8.41 -1.66 11.25
N ASN A 29 7.44 -2.35 10.67
CA ASN A 29 7.18 -3.75 10.99
C ASN A 29 8.31 -4.67 10.50
N ALA A 30 8.79 -4.47 9.27
CA ALA A 30 9.95 -5.23 8.78
C ALA A 30 11.21 -4.94 9.61
N LYS A 31 11.44 -3.68 9.98
CA LYS A 31 12.55 -3.29 10.88
C LYS A 31 12.43 -3.93 12.27
N ALA A 32 11.23 -3.95 12.84
CA ALA A 32 11.00 -4.57 14.16
C ALA A 32 11.30 -6.08 14.12
N MET A 33 10.89 -6.78 13.05
CA MET A 33 11.19 -8.20 12.86
C MET A 33 12.69 -8.45 12.65
N ILE A 34 13.37 -7.63 11.83
CA ILE A 34 14.83 -7.68 11.66
C ILE A 34 15.52 -7.56 13.01
N GLN A 35 15.23 -6.51 13.77
CA GLN A 35 15.86 -6.24 15.07
C GLN A 35 15.56 -7.31 16.11
N ARG A 36 14.37 -7.93 16.05
CA ARG A 36 14.02 -9.05 16.91
C ARG A 36 14.91 -10.26 16.60
N TYR A 37 14.96 -10.69 15.34
CA TYR A 37 15.73 -11.87 14.96
C TYR A 37 17.25 -11.66 15.09
N GLU A 38 17.76 -10.44 14.88
CA GLU A 38 19.14 -10.10 15.19
C GLU A 38 19.46 -10.27 16.69
N ARG A 39 18.56 -9.84 17.58
CA ARG A 39 18.72 -10.01 19.04
C ARG A 39 18.63 -11.47 19.48
N GLU A 40 17.80 -12.25 18.81
CA GLU A 40 17.64 -13.70 19.04
C GLU A 40 18.77 -14.53 18.40
N GLY A 41 19.69 -13.91 17.66
CA GLY A 41 20.76 -14.61 16.92
C GLY A 41 20.26 -15.38 15.70
N ASN A 42 18.99 -15.21 15.30
CA ASN A 42 18.40 -15.90 14.16
C ASN A 42 18.65 -15.14 12.85
N PHE A 43 19.89 -15.21 12.37
CA PHE A 43 20.31 -14.46 11.18
C PHE A 43 19.63 -14.93 9.88
N VAL A 44 19.16 -16.19 9.82
CA VAL A 44 18.39 -16.69 8.66
C VAL A 44 17.06 -15.97 8.54
N LYS A 45 16.28 -15.89 9.62
CA LYS A 45 15.01 -15.16 9.63
C LYS A 45 15.24 -13.66 9.43
N ALA A 46 16.30 -13.09 10.03
CA ALA A 46 16.68 -11.70 9.77
C ALA A 46 16.98 -11.44 8.28
N ALA A 47 17.66 -12.37 7.59
CA ALA A 47 17.93 -12.26 6.16
C ALA A 47 16.65 -12.26 5.31
N LEU A 48 15.68 -13.10 5.67
CA LEU A 48 14.37 -13.13 4.99
C LEU A 48 13.63 -11.78 5.16
N TRP A 49 13.65 -11.19 6.36
CA TRP A 49 13.01 -9.89 6.58
C TRP A 49 13.73 -8.71 5.95
N HIS A 50 15.06 -8.78 5.83
CA HIS A 50 15.80 -7.83 4.99
C HIS A 50 15.38 -7.92 3.53
N GLN A 51 15.21 -9.12 2.98
CA GLN A 51 14.69 -9.30 1.63
C GLN A 51 13.27 -8.72 1.50
N ALA A 52 12.38 -9.00 2.48
CA ALA A 52 11.04 -8.45 2.52
C ALA A 52 11.03 -6.90 2.51
N ALA A 53 11.90 -6.27 3.31
CA ALA A 53 12.05 -4.83 3.34
C ALA A 53 12.52 -4.28 1.97
N ALA A 54 13.51 -4.93 1.34
CA ALA A 54 13.98 -4.56 0.01
C ALA A 54 12.89 -4.67 -1.06
N ASP A 55 12.01 -5.66 -0.93
CA ASP A 55 10.90 -5.89 -1.84
C ASP A 55 9.78 -4.86 -1.67
N CYS A 56 9.40 -4.51 -0.43
CA CYS A 56 8.47 -3.41 -0.19
C CYS A 56 8.97 -2.09 -0.79
N LEU A 57 10.26 -1.80 -0.66
CA LEU A 57 10.86 -0.63 -1.29
C LEU A 57 10.77 -0.70 -2.82
N LYS A 58 10.99 -1.88 -3.42
CA LYS A 58 10.91 -2.10 -4.88
C LYS A 58 9.48 -1.97 -5.41
N ILE A 59 8.51 -2.59 -4.75
CA ILE A 59 7.16 -2.77 -5.25
C ILE A 59 6.29 -1.54 -4.96
N ILE A 60 6.52 -0.87 -3.83
CA ILE A 60 5.65 0.22 -3.37
C ILE A 60 6.37 1.57 -3.47
N SER A 61 7.49 1.72 -2.76
CA SER A 61 8.11 3.03 -2.58
C SER A 61 8.72 3.58 -3.87
N ILE A 62 9.44 2.76 -4.65
CA ILE A 62 10.06 3.19 -5.92
C ILE A 62 8.99 3.65 -6.93
N PRO A 63 7.98 2.83 -7.30
CA PRO A 63 6.98 3.23 -8.28
C PRO A 63 6.21 4.48 -7.85
N MET A 64 5.85 4.58 -6.56
CA MET A 64 5.18 5.78 -6.05
C MET A 64 6.01 7.05 -6.26
N THR A 65 7.29 7.03 -5.87
CA THR A 65 8.16 8.20 -6.03
C THR A 65 8.44 8.52 -7.50
N GLU A 66 8.47 7.50 -8.37
CA GLU A 66 8.60 7.69 -9.82
C GLU A 66 7.34 8.34 -10.42
N ILE A 67 6.13 7.89 -10.04
CA ILE A 67 4.86 8.53 -10.42
C ILE A 67 4.84 10.00 -10.00
N GLN A 68 5.23 10.29 -8.76
CA GLN A 68 5.32 11.66 -8.24
C GLN A 68 6.35 12.51 -8.99
N THR A 69 7.52 11.95 -9.29
CA THR A 69 8.56 12.65 -10.07
C THR A 69 8.05 12.99 -11.47
N ARG A 70 7.40 12.03 -12.16
CA ARG A 70 6.83 12.25 -13.50
C ARG A 70 5.82 13.39 -13.49
N TYR A 71 4.91 13.40 -12.51
CA TYR A 71 3.95 14.49 -12.33
C TYR A 71 4.66 15.85 -12.19
N TYR A 72 5.60 15.97 -11.25
CA TYR A 72 6.30 17.25 -11.07
C TYR A 72 7.06 17.73 -12.29
N VAL A 73 7.68 16.82 -13.04
CA VAL A 73 8.36 17.17 -14.30
C VAL A 73 7.37 17.68 -15.33
N HIS A 74 6.25 16.98 -15.53
CA HIS A 74 5.24 17.33 -16.52
C HIS A 74 4.64 18.73 -16.27
N HIS A 75 4.43 19.09 -14.99
CA HIS A 75 3.86 20.38 -14.60
C HIS A 75 4.90 21.47 -14.29
N GLY A 76 6.16 21.30 -14.74
CA GLY A 76 7.21 22.33 -14.57
C GLY A 76 7.62 22.61 -13.11
N LYS A 77 7.30 21.72 -12.17
CA LYS A 77 7.62 21.86 -10.74
C LYS A 77 9.05 21.36 -10.45
N HIS A 78 10.05 21.98 -11.08
CA HIS A 78 11.44 21.50 -11.10
C HIS A 78 12.06 21.28 -9.71
N THR A 79 11.80 22.17 -8.75
CA THR A 79 12.30 22.02 -7.37
C THR A 79 11.72 20.78 -6.68
N LEU A 80 10.41 20.54 -6.85
CA LEU A 80 9.75 19.36 -6.29
C LEU A 80 10.21 18.08 -7.00
N ALA A 81 10.39 18.12 -8.33
CA ALA A 81 10.97 17.03 -9.09
C ALA A 81 12.40 16.69 -8.62
N GLY A 82 13.24 17.70 -8.37
CA GLY A 82 14.59 17.53 -7.84
C GLY A 82 14.59 16.86 -6.46
N ARG A 83 13.72 17.31 -5.55
CA ARG A 83 13.53 16.65 -4.24
C ARG A 83 13.09 15.21 -4.38
N SER A 84 12.07 14.94 -5.20
CA SER A 84 11.54 13.60 -5.41
C SER A 84 12.60 12.64 -6.00
N ARG A 85 13.45 13.12 -6.91
CA ARG A 85 14.62 12.34 -7.39
C ARG A 85 15.63 12.02 -6.29
N GLY A 86 15.92 12.97 -5.41
CA GLY A 86 16.78 12.73 -4.24
C GLY A 86 16.21 11.64 -3.33
N GLN A 87 14.90 11.71 -3.05
CA GLN A 87 14.20 10.68 -2.27
C GLN A 87 14.25 9.31 -2.95
N LEU A 88 14.07 9.26 -4.28
CA LEU A 88 14.18 8.04 -5.05
C LEU A 88 15.58 7.42 -4.95
N ALA A 89 16.63 8.25 -4.98
CA ALA A 89 18.01 7.79 -4.79
C ALA A 89 18.21 7.19 -3.38
N ASP A 90 17.67 7.83 -2.34
CA ASP A 90 17.72 7.31 -0.96
C ASP A 90 16.97 5.99 -0.80
N ILE A 91 15.78 5.86 -1.41
CA ILE A 91 15.02 4.61 -1.43
C ILE A 91 15.83 3.50 -2.11
N LYS A 92 16.43 3.79 -3.27
CA LYS A 92 17.30 2.84 -4.00
C LYS A 92 18.53 2.45 -3.17
N LYS A 93 19.11 3.39 -2.40
CA LYS A 93 20.23 3.13 -1.47
C LYS A 93 19.81 2.22 -0.31
N ARG A 94 18.67 2.48 0.33
CA ARG A 94 18.11 1.64 1.40
C ARG A 94 17.80 0.22 0.91
N ARG A 95 17.25 0.10 -0.31
CA ARG A 95 17.03 -1.20 -0.94
C ARG A 95 18.35 -1.97 -1.09
N LYS A 96 19.40 -1.33 -1.63
CA LYS A 96 20.73 -1.95 -1.75
C LYS A 96 21.31 -2.36 -0.40
N TYR A 97 21.14 -1.54 0.62
CA TYR A 97 21.55 -1.88 1.99
C TYR A 97 20.89 -3.17 2.47
N HIS A 98 19.57 -3.29 2.36
CA HIS A 98 18.84 -4.48 2.79
C HIS A 98 19.24 -5.74 2.00
N LEU A 99 19.43 -5.63 0.69
CA LEU A 99 19.92 -6.77 -0.11
C LEU A 99 21.32 -7.22 0.31
N LYS A 100 22.22 -6.27 0.60
CA LYS A 100 23.57 -6.58 1.09
C LYS A 100 23.53 -7.23 2.48
N ALA A 101 22.70 -6.73 3.39
CA ALA A 101 22.51 -7.30 4.72
C ALA A 101 21.92 -8.72 4.65
N ALA A 102 20.88 -8.92 3.83
CA ALA A 102 20.31 -10.25 3.59
C ALA A 102 21.36 -11.24 3.09
N LYS A 103 22.19 -10.83 2.11
CA LYS A 103 23.29 -11.66 1.59
C LYS A 103 24.30 -12.01 2.70
N ALA A 104 24.79 -11.01 3.43
CA ALA A 104 25.78 -11.21 4.50
C ALA A 104 25.26 -12.13 5.62
N TYR A 105 23.97 -12.06 5.95
CA TYR A 105 23.36 -12.95 6.95
C TYR A 105 23.14 -14.37 6.44
N ARG A 106 22.89 -14.56 5.14
CA ARG A 106 22.90 -15.91 4.54
C ARG A 106 24.31 -16.52 4.51
N GLU A 107 25.34 -15.71 4.30
CA GLU A 107 26.74 -16.18 4.27
C GLU A 107 27.29 -16.51 5.66
N ARG A 108 26.69 -15.99 6.73
CA ARG A 108 27.10 -16.23 8.14
C ARG A 108 26.59 -17.56 8.72
N LEU A 109 26.10 -18.48 7.91
CA LEU A 109 25.34 -19.62 8.38
C LEU A 109 26.18 -20.78 8.96
N GLU A 110 26.12 -20.94 10.29
CA GLU A 110 26.35 -22.20 11.04
C GLU A 110 25.04 -22.79 11.64
N THR A 111 23.94 -22.03 11.68
CA THR A 111 22.65 -22.47 12.23
C THR A 111 21.58 -22.61 11.14
N GLU A 112 21.40 -23.83 10.66
CA GLU A 112 20.28 -24.17 9.78
C GLU A 112 18.98 -24.11 10.58
N GLY A 113 18.10 -23.16 10.25
CA GLY A 113 16.69 -23.28 10.60
C GLY A 113 16.12 -24.49 9.85
N THR A 114 15.22 -25.25 10.48
CA THR A 114 14.57 -26.37 9.79
C THR A 114 13.78 -25.85 8.58
N LEU A 115 13.80 -26.59 7.46
CA LEU A 115 13.09 -26.20 6.23
C LEU A 115 11.62 -25.76 6.49
N PRO A 116 10.84 -26.45 7.35
CA PRO A 116 9.46 -26.03 7.67
C PRO A 116 9.36 -24.66 8.36
N GLU A 117 10.31 -24.29 9.22
CA GLU A 117 10.31 -22.97 9.88
C GLU A 117 10.59 -21.83 8.90
N LEU A 118 11.48 -22.07 7.93
CA LEU A 118 11.81 -21.07 6.91
C LEU A 118 10.68 -20.90 5.91
N GLU A 119 9.96 -21.97 5.58
CA GLU A 119 8.73 -21.90 4.77
C GLU A 119 7.63 -21.08 5.47
N ALA A 120 7.41 -21.33 6.77
CA ALA A 120 6.44 -20.57 7.55
C ALA A 120 6.79 -19.06 7.60
N GLU A 121 8.07 -18.73 7.77
CA GLU A 121 8.51 -17.33 7.78
C GLU A 121 8.38 -16.67 6.39
N ARG A 122 8.67 -17.39 5.31
CA ARG A 122 8.47 -16.91 3.93
C ARG A 122 7.00 -16.65 3.66
N GLU A 123 6.12 -17.54 4.10
CA GLU A 123 4.68 -17.36 3.97
C GLU A 123 4.23 -16.08 4.69
N LYS A 124 4.62 -15.89 5.96
CA LYS A 124 4.36 -14.67 6.72
C LYS A 124 4.85 -13.40 6.02
N ILE A 125 6.02 -13.45 5.39
CA ILE A 125 6.54 -12.33 4.59
C ILE A 125 5.67 -12.06 3.35
N MET A 126 5.24 -13.09 2.63
CA MET A 126 4.34 -12.92 1.49
C MET A 126 3.01 -12.28 1.89
N GLN A 127 2.45 -12.73 3.02
CA GLN A 127 1.21 -12.17 3.59
C GLN A 127 1.39 -10.69 3.96
N PHE A 128 2.52 -10.37 4.60
CA PHE A 128 2.89 -9.02 4.94
C PHE A 128 2.99 -8.12 3.70
N VAL A 129 3.74 -8.53 2.66
CA VAL A 129 3.89 -7.73 1.43
C VAL A 129 2.54 -7.55 0.71
N SER A 130 1.77 -8.63 0.56
CA SER A 130 0.44 -8.60 -0.07
C SER A 130 -0.49 -7.59 0.59
N THR A 131 -0.55 -7.59 1.92
CA THR A 131 -1.38 -6.67 2.70
C THR A 131 -1.05 -5.21 2.37
N TRP A 132 0.25 -4.87 2.36
CA TRP A 132 0.67 -3.50 2.07
C TRP A 132 0.37 -3.09 0.65
N VAL A 133 0.62 -3.96 -0.33
CA VAL A 133 0.36 -3.69 -1.74
C VAL A 133 -1.13 -3.43 -2.01
N GLN A 134 -2.03 -4.12 -1.32
CA GLN A 134 -3.48 -3.96 -1.46
C GLN A 134 -3.98 -2.62 -0.91
N ILE A 135 -3.49 -2.24 0.26
CA ILE A 135 -4.00 -1.09 1.02
C ILE A 135 -3.41 0.24 0.52
N TYR A 136 -2.22 0.19 -0.09
CA TYR A 136 -1.43 1.41 -0.30
C TYR A 136 -2.11 2.45 -1.21
N PRO A 137 -2.66 2.13 -2.39
CA PRO A 137 -3.29 3.15 -3.24
C PRO A 137 -4.53 3.80 -2.60
N ASN A 138 -5.30 3.05 -1.80
CA ASN A 138 -6.45 3.57 -1.05
C ASN A 138 -6.07 4.65 -0.02
N ARG A 139 -4.80 4.68 0.40
CA ARG A 139 -4.26 5.67 1.33
C ARG A 139 -3.80 6.96 0.65
N PHE A 140 -3.80 7.05 -0.69
CA PHE A 140 -3.33 8.22 -1.45
C PHE A 140 -4.02 9.52 -1.02
N TYR A 141 -5.34 9.53 -0.89
CA TYR A 141 -6.12 10.72 -0.53
C TYR A 141 -6.01 11.09 0.96
N HIS A 142 -5.60 10.14 1.80
CA HIS A 142 -5.51 10.32 3.25
C HIS A 142 -4.10 10.74 3.70
N TYR A 143 -3.06 10.40 2.94
CA TYR A 143 -1.67 10.59 3.34
C TYR A 143 -0.77 11.01 2.17
N GLY A 144 0.38 11.60 2.48
CA GLY A 144 1.40 11.91 1.48
C GLY A 144 1.00 13.08 0.58
N ILE A 145 1.22 12.94 -0.73
CA ILE A 145 1.15 14.07 -1.68
C ILE A 145 -0.25 14.68 -1.82
N TYR A 146 -1.32 13.90 -1.72
CA TYR A 146 -2.66 14.47 -1.88
C TYR A 146 -3.00 15.52 -0.81
N PRO A 147 -3.01 15.19 0.50
CA PRO A 147 -3.32 16.18 1.53
C PRO A 147 -2.26 17.28 1.65
N SER A 148 -0.98 16.98 1.39
CA SER A 148 0.12 17.94 1.57
C SER A 148 0.33 18.90 0.40
N PHE A 149 -0.07 18.51 -0.82
CA PHE A 149 0.15 19.31 -2.03
C PHE A 149 -1.17 19.56 -2.78
N PHE A 150 -1.86 18.52 -3.24
CA PHE A 150 -3.06 18.69 -4.08
C PHE A 150 -4.16 19.45 -3.35
N LYS A 151 -4.50 19.06 -2.12
CA LYS A 151 -5.53 19.73 -1.33
C LYS A 151 -5.17 21.20 -1.04
N VAL A 152 -3.91 21.47 -0.76
CA VAL A 152 -3.43 22.84 -0.49
C VAL A 152 -3.54 23.72 -1.73
N GLU A 153 -3.05 23.25 -2.88
CA GLU A 153 -3.13 23.97 -4.15
C GLU A 153 -4.59 24.15 -4.59
N GLN A 154 -5.45 23.15 -4.36
CA GLN A 154 -6.88 23.23 -4.67
C GLN A 154 -7.55 24.38 -3.91
N GLU A 155 -7.30 24.49 -2.61
CA GLU A 155 -7.86 25.58 -1.80
C GLU A 155 -7.33 26.96 -2.24
N ILE A 156 -6.08 27.05 -2.71
CA ILE A 156 -5.53 28.28 -3.28
C ILE A 156 -6.28 28.67 -4.57
N PHE A 157 -6.52 27.73 -5.48
CA PHE A 157 -7.24 28.00 -6.73
C PHE A 157 -8.71 28.35 -6.48
N LYS A 158 -9.39 27.65 -5.56
CA LYS A 158 -10.77 27.98 -5.15
C LYS A 158 -10.88 29.41 -4.64
N LYS A 159 -9.95 29.86 -3.78
CA LYS A 159 -9.92 31.23 -3.26
C LYS A 159 -9.71 32.30 -4.35
N LYS A 160 -9.03 31.93 -5.44
CA LYS A 160 -8.81 32.80 -6.61
C LYS A 160 -9.97 32.76 -7.61
N GLY A 161 -10.97 31.88 -7.41
CA GLY A 161 -12.03 31.64 -8.38
C GLY A 161 -11.56 30.94 -9.66
N ASP A 162 -10.36 30.33 -9.64
CA ASP A 162 -9.81 29.60 -10.78
C ASP A 162 -10.29 28.15 -10.77
N TYR A 163 -11.57 27.97 -11.13
CA TYR A 163 -12.20 26.65 -11.09
C TYR A 163 -11.68 25.70 -12.18
N VAL A 164 -11.14 26.23 -13.29
CA VAL A 164 -10.44 25.42 -14.30
C VAL A 164 -9.21 24.76 -13.69
N ALA A 165 -8.39 25.52 -12.95
CA ALA A 165 -7.23 24.97 -12.28
C ALA A 165 -7.61 23.96 -11.18
N VAL A 166 -8.69 24.22 -10.42
CA VAL A 166 -9.23 23.25 -9.44
C VAL A 166 -9.56 21.91 -10.10
N LEU A 167 -10.28 21.93 -11.22
CA LEU A 167 -10.71 20.73 -11.94
C LEU A 167 -9.52 19.95 -12.50
N ASN A 168 -8.58 20.64 -13.15
CA ASN A 168 -7.39 20.01 -13.72
C ASN A 168 -6.51 19.39 -12.62
N LEU A 169 -6.31 20.10 -11.52
CA LEU A 169 -5.52 19.60 -10.39
C LEU A 169 -6.09 18.31 -9.78
N GLU A 170 -7.42 18.21 -9.69
CA GLU A 170 -8.10 17.02 -9.19
C GLU A 170 -8.16 15.89 -10.21
N ALA A 171 -8.22 16.22 -11.50
CA ALA A 171 -8.02 15.25 -12.56
C ALA A 171 -6.63 14.61 -12.46
N ASP A 172 -5.59 15.43 -12.26
CA ASP A 172 -4.21 14.94 -12.12
C ASP A 172 -4.03 14.08 -10.86
N ALA A 173 -4.67 14.46 -9.74
CA ALA A 173 -4.70 13.63 -8.53
C ALA A 173 -5.36 12.26 -8.79
N ALA A 174 -6.48 12.23 -9.51
CA ALA A 174 -7.16 10.98 -9.87
C ALA A 174 -6.29 10.10 -10.79
N GLU A 175 -5.60 10.68 -11.77
CA GLU A 175 -4.66 9.92 -12.61
C GLU A 175 -3.47 9.38 -11.84
N MET A 176 -2.91 10.17 -10.92
CA MET A 176 -1.83 9.69 -10.05
C MET A 176 -2.29 8.50 -9.21
N CYS A 177 -3.50 8.55 -8.65
CA CYS A 177 -4.08 7.43 -7.91
C CYS A 177 -4.26 6.20 -8.81
N ALA A 178 -4.80 6.37 -10.03
CA ALA A 178 -4.94 5.29 -11.00
C ALA A 178 -3.58 4.66 -11.35
N ASN A 179 -2.54 5.46 -11.56
CA ASN A 179 -1.20 4.97 -11.83
C ASN A 179 -0.63 4.18 -10.64
N GLN A 180 -0.94 4.57 -9.40
CA GLN A 180 -0.55 3.78 -8.22
C GLN A 180 -1.24 2.42 -8.18
N TYR A 181 -2.56 2.34 -8.43
CA TYR A 181 -3.23 1.03 -8.54
C TYR A 181 -2.60 0.17 -9.62
N ASN A 182 -2.24 0.77 -10.76
CA ASN A 182 -1.66 0.03 -11.87
C ASN A 182 -0.25 -0.49 -11.54
N GLU A 183 0.66 0.41 -11.20
CA GLU A 183 2.10 0.11 -11.06
C GLU A 183 2.46 -0.58 -9.75
N ILE A 184 1.62 -0.48 -8.71
CA ILE A 184 1.85 -1.11 -7.41
C ILE A 184 0.99 -2.37 -7.27
N THR A 185 -0.33 -2.23 -7.31
CA THR A 185 -1.23 -3.32 -6.93
C THR A 185 -1.48 -4.31 -8.06
N VAL A 186 -1.85 -3.81 -9.24
CA VAL A 186 -2.15 -4.66 -10.41
C VAL A 186 -0.89 -5.40 -10.87
N VAL A 187 0.20 -4.67 -11.11
CA VAL A 187 1.50 -5.28 -11.48
C VAL A 187 1.96 -6.32 -10.45
N TYR A 188 1.86 -6.03 -9.15
CA TYR A 188 2.26 -7.01 -8.14
C TYR A 188 1.48 -8.32 -8.24
N PHE A 189 0.15 -8.26 -8.28
CA PHE A 189 -0.67 -9.48 -8.31
C PHE A 189 -0.65 -10.19 -9.67
N GLN A 190 -0.37 -9.49 -10.76
CA GLN A 190 -0.30 -10.08 -12.09
C GLN A 190 1.06 -10.67 -12.44
N GLU A 191 2.15 -10.01 -12.01
CA GLU A 191 3.50 -10.30 -12.52
C GLU A 191 4.43 -10.77 -11.39
N ILE A 192 4.31 -10.24 -10.18
CA ILE A 192 5.31 -10.45 -9.11
C ILE A 192 4.91 -11.56 -8.14
N ALA A 193 3.62 -11.67 -7.81
CA ALA A 193 3.11 -12.68 -6.90
C ALA A 193 3.22 -14.12 -7.49
N PRO A 194 2.89 -14.37 -8.77
CA PRO A 194 3.01 -15.70 -9.37
C PRO A 194 4.45 -16.22 -9.44
N ASP A 195 5.43 -15.35 -9.67
CA ASP A 195 6.84 -15.75 -9.74
C ASP A 195 7.40 -16.14 -8.36
N ARG A 196 6.89 -15.56 -7.26
CA ARG A 196 7.32 -15.92 -5.90
C ARG A 196 6.89 -17.32 -5.46
N ASP A 197 5.85 -17.87 -6.08
CA ASP A 197 5.42 -19.25 -5.85
C ASP A 197 6.37 -20.29 -6.48
N THR A 198 7.30 -19.86 -7.34
CA THR A 198 8.25 -20.76 -8.03
C THR A 198 9.69 -20.73 -7.50
N VAL A 199 10.04 -19.76 -6.64
CA VAL A 199 11.43 -19.57 -6.18
C VAL A 199 11.58 -19.96 -4.72
N GLY A 200 11.52 -21.28 -4.47
CA GLY A 200 12.30 -21.90 -3.41
C GLY A 200 13.75 -22.01 -3.87
N GLU A 201 14.55 -20.94 -3.75
CA GLU A 201 16.00 -21.10 -3.78
C GLU A 201 16.41 -21.85 -2.51
N GLY A 202 16.48 -23.18 -2.64
CA GLY A 202 17.16 -24.04 -1.69
C GLY A 202 18.65 -23.70 -1.65
N VAL A 203 19.25 -23.85 -0.48
CA VAL A 203 20.72 -23.88 -0.36
C VAL A 203 21.18 -25.10 -1.17
N GLY A 204 21.72 -24.86 -2.36
CA GLY A 204 22.14 -25.91 -3.30
C GLY A 204 21.18 -26.16 -4.46
N GLY A 205 21.04 -25.20 -5.38
CA GLY A 205 20.91 -25.45 -6.83
C GLY A 205 19.72 -26.25 -7.40
N GLU A 206 18.83 -26.85 -6.60
CA GLU A 206 17.68 -27.58 -7.12
C GLU A 206 16.37 -26.83 -6.85
N ALA A 207 15.77 -26.32 -7.92
CA ALA A 207 14.47 -25.69 -7.91
C ALA A 207 13.38 -26.75 -7.70
N ILE A 208 12.83 -26.84 -6.48
CA ILE A 208 11.65 -27.67 -6.22
C ILE A 208 10.42 -26.94 -6.77
N SER A 209 9.98 -27.33 -7.97
CA SER A 209 8.73 -26.88 -8.57
C SER A 209 7.55 -27.56 -7.90
N HIS A 210 6.89 -26.87 -6.96
CA HIS A 210 5.55 -27.27 -6.51
C HIS A 210 4.49 -26.51 -7.33
N ARG A 211 4.15 -27.09 -8.48
CA ARG A 211 3.06 -26.65 -9.37
C ARG A 211 1.70 -27.08 -8.80
N GLY A 212 1.31 -26.49 -7.66
CA GLY A 212 -0.08 -26.43 -7.24
C GLY A 212 -0.59 -25.01 -7.46
N GLU A 213 -1.79 -24.82 -7.99
CA GLU A 213 -2.42 -23.49 -8.00
C GLU A 213 -2.59 -23.02 -6.55
N ASN A 214 -1.64 -22.23 -6.04
CA ASN A 214 -1.75 -21.67 -4.71
C ASN A 214 -3.01 -20.77 -4.65
N HIS A 215 -3.66 -20.77 -3.48
CA HIS A 215 -4.85 -19.96 -3.16
C HIS A 215 -4.68 -18.48 -3.52
N LEU A 216 -3.44 -17.96 -3.46
CA LEU A 216 -3.03 -16.62 -3.88
C LEU A 216 -3.21 -16.36 -5.39
N SER A 217 -3.11 -17.38 -6.26
CA SER A 217 -3.27 -17.21 -7.72
C SER A 217 -4.75 -16.99 -8.11
N LYS A 218 -5.68 -17.66 -7.43
CA LYS A 218 -7.12 -17.49 -7.65
C LYS A 218 -7.64 -16.20 -7.01
N VAL A 219 -7.24 -15.95 -5.76
CA VAL A 219 -7.51 -14.67 -5.06
C VAL A 219 -6.90 -13.49 -5.83
N GLY A 220 -5.66 -13.63 -6.29
CA GLY A 220 -4.95 -12.61 -7.04
C GLY A 220 -5.67 -12.22 -8.32
N LYS A 221 -6.21 -13.17 -9.08
CA LYS A 221 -6.97 -12.91 -10.31
C LYS A 221 -8.28 -12.14 -10.06
N ASP A 222 -9.05 -12.53 -9.05
CA ASP A 222 -10.31 -11.85 -8.69
C ASP A 222 -10.04 -10.44 -8.15
N CYS A 223 -9.04 -10.29 -7.28
CA CYS A 223 -8.61 -8.99 -6.76
C CYS A 223 -8.07 -8.07 -7.86
N VAL A 224 -7.25 -8.58 -8.79
CA VAL A 224 -6.72 -7.80 -9.93
C VAL A 224 -7.84 -7.21 -10.76
N THR A 225 -8.89 -7.98 -11.04
CA THR A 225 -10.03 -7.48 -11.82
C THR A 225 -10.72 -6.33 -11.09
N GLN A 226 -10.88 -6.41 -9.77
CA GLN A 226 -11.46 -5.31 -8.99
C GLN A 226 -10.53 -4.09 -8.91
N TYR A 227 -9.23 -4.28 -8.72
CA TYR A 227 -8.26 -3.17 -8.71
C TYR A 227 -8.18 -2.46 -10.08
N LYS A 228 -8.30 -3.20 -11.19
CA LYS A 228 -8.43 -2.60 -12.52
C LYS A 228 -9.70 -1.76 -12.65
N LYS A 229 -10.84 -2.24 -12.13
CA LYS A 229 -12.08 -1.44 -12.10
C LYS A 229 -11.90 -0.15 -11.31
N VAL A 230 -11.29 -0.21 -10.12
CA VAL A 230 -11.04 1.00 -9.31
C VAL A 230 -10.10 1.97 -10.04
N ARG A 231 -9.01 1.48 -10.63
CA ARG A 231 -8.10 2.27 -11.49
C ARG A 231 -8.88 2.96 -12.61
N ASP A 232 -9.71 2.21 -13.33
CA ASP A 232 -10.43 2.72 -14.50
C ASP A 232 -11.50 3.75 -14.10
N THR A 233 -12.15 3.58 -12.95
CA THR A 233 -13.01 4.61 -12.34
C THR A 233 -12.25 5.91 -12.09
N HIS A 234 -11.03 5.84 -11.55
CA HIS A 234 -10.20 7.05 -11.37
C HIS A 234 -9.81 7.71 -12.69
N ARG A 235 -9.51 6.92 -13.74
CA ARG A 235 -9.24 7.46 -15.09
C ARG A 235 -10.47 8.12 -15.70
N GLN A 236 -11.65 7.51 -15.58
CA GLN A 236 -12.91 8.08 -16.06
C GLN A 236 -13.22 9.40 -15.35
N ARG A 237 -12.99 9.47 -14.04
CA ARG A 237 -13.12 10.72 -13.26
C ARG A 237 -12.18 11.80 -13.75
N ALA A 238 -10.91 11.48 -13.97
CA ALA A 238 -9.94 12.44 -14.50
C ALA A 238 -10.38 12.98 -15.87
N ALA A 239 -10.81 12.11 -16.79
CA ALA A 239 -11.31 12.50 -18.10
C ALA A 239 -12.55 13.40 -18.00
N LEU A 240 -13.50 13.08 -17.12
CA LEU A 240 -14.68 13.89 -16.87
C LEU A 240 -14.31 15.29 -16.35
N LEU A 241 -13.43 15.37 -15.34
CA LEU A 241 -13.00 16.64 -14.75
C LEU A 241 -12.31 17.54 -15.79
N ARG A 242 -11.45 16.97 -16.64
CA ARG A 242 -10.82 17.72 -17.74
C ARG A 242 -11.83 18.21 -18.77
N LYS A 243 -12.79 17.36 -19.16
CA LYS A 243 -13.88 17.74 -20.07
C LYS A 243 -14.71 18.90 -19.49
N ILE A 244 -15.00 18.88 -18.20
CA ILE A 244 -15.68 19.99 -17.53
C ILE A 244 -14.80 21.25 -17.54
N ALA A 245 -13.49 21.12 -17.32
CA ALA A 245 -12.54 22.23 -17.31
C ALA A 245 -12.44 22.93 -18.68
N GLU A 246 -12.56 22.19 -19.80
CA GLU A 246 -12.60 22.73 -21.16
C GLU A 246 -13.75 23.73 -21.37
N GLY A 247 -14.87 23.54 -20.66
CA GLY A 247 -16.01 24.45 -20.65
C GLY A 247 -15.73 25.79 -19.94
N LYS A 248 -14.54 25.97 -19.38
CA LYS A 248 -14.10 27.18 -18.65
C LYS A 248 -15.14 27.69 -17.64
N PRO A 249 -15.59 26.82 -16.72
CA PRO A 249 -16.70 27.16 -15.85
C PRO A 249 -16.29 28.27 -14.88
N LYS A 250 -17.22 29.21 -14.65
CA LYS A 250 -17.02 30.34 -13.72
C LYS A 250 -17.30 29.99 -12.26
N THR A 251 -17.91 28.84 -12.03
CA THR A 251 -18.20 28.23 -10.72
C THR A 251 -17.99 26.73 -10.83
N LEU A 252 -17.92 25.99 -9.72
CA LEU A 252 -17.90 24.52 -9.80
C LEU A 252 -19.27 24.00 -10.24
N PRO A 253 -19.38 23.28 -11.37
CA PRO A 253 -20.63 22.62 -11.73
C PRO A 253 -20.98 21.54 -10.70
N ILE A 254 -22.27 21.28 -10.51
CA ILE A 254 -22.78 20.28 -9.54
C ILE A 254 -22.13 18.90 -9.76
N GLU A 255 -21.95 18.51 -11.01
CA GLU A 255 -21.30 17.26 -11.41
C GLU A 255 -19.84 17.19 -10.92
N ALA A 256 -19.10 18.30 -11.03
CA ALA A 256 -17.75 18.38 -10.50
C ALA A 256 -17.75 18.41 -8.97
N GLU A 257 -18.66 19.14 -8.33
CA GLU A 257 -18.78 19.13 -6.88
C GLU A 257 -19.03 17.72 -6.32
N ALA A 258 -19.87 16.92 -6.98
CA ALA A 258 -20.12 15.54 -6.59
C ALA A 258 -18.83 14.71 -6.63
N VAL A 259 -18.03 14.83 -7.70
CA VAL A 259 -16.73 14.16 -7.82
C VAL A 259 -15.75 14.64 -6.74
N LEU A 260 -15.66 15.95 -6.49
CA LEU A 260 -14.75 16.51 -5.50
C LEU A 260 -15.13 16.13 -4.05
N ARG A 261 -16.43 16.05 -3.74
CA ARG A 261 -16.93 15.57 -2.44
C ARG A 261 -16.61 14.10 -2.21
N ASP A 262 -16.74 13.28 -3.26
CA ASP A 262 -16.30 11.88 -3.22
C ASP A 262 -14.80 11.80 -2.90
N LEU A 263 -13.94 12.55 -3.60
CA LEU A 263 -12.48 12.50 -3.41
C LEU A 263 -12.00 13.00 -2.04
N SER A 264 -12.65 14.03 -1.49
CA SER A 264 -12.24 14.72 -0.25
C SER A 264 -12.71 14.06 1.05
N HIS A 265 -13.74 13.21 0.99
CA HIS A 265 -14.29 12.55 2.18
C HIS A 265 -14.41 11.02 2.07
N LYS A 266 -14.30 10.46 0.86
CA LYS A 266 -14.57 9.04 0.60
C LYS A 266 -13.70 8.57 -0.58
N ALA A 267 -12.42 8.33 -0.32
CA ALA A 267 -11.44 7.85 -1.30
C ALA A 267 -11.86 6.57 -2.07
N ILE A 268 -12.99 5.98 -1.71
CA ILE A 268 -13.64 4.90 -2.42
C ILE A 268 -15.11 5.30 -2.64
N SER A 269 -15.50 5.42 -3.90
CA SER A 269 -16.92 5.33 -4.29
C SER A 269 -17.14 3.93 -4.88
N PRO A 270 -18.20 3.22 -4.45
CA PRO A 270 -19.27 3.71 -3.58
C PRO A 270 -18.82 3.92 -2.12
N ALA A 271 -19.42 4.90 -1.45
CA ALA A 271 -19.33 5.03 0.00
C ALA A 271 -19.61 3.66 0.64
N PRO A 272 -18.81 3.23 1.62
CA PRO A 272 -19.07 1.94 2.22
C PRO A 272 -20.45 1.96 2.90
N LYS A 273 -21.26 0.93 2.65
CA LYS A 273 -22.54 0.73 3.31
C LYS A 273 -22.37 0.24 4.74
N LEU A 274 -21.32 -0.54 5.00
CA LEU A 274 -20.95 -0.94 6.35
C LEU A 274 -20.05 0.13 6.98
N THR A 275 -20.02 0.17 8.30
CA THR A 275 -18.97 0.86 9.07
C THR A 275 -17.78 -0.06 9.32
N SER A 276 -16.63 0.50 9.70
CA SER A 276 -15.46 -0.29 10.09
C SER A 276 -15.78 -1.24 11.25
N THR A 277 -16.57 -0.78 12.23
CA THR A 277 -17.04 -1.60 13.35
C THR A 277 -17.93 -2.74 12.88
N GLN A 278 -18.90 -2.49 12.00
CA GLN A 278 -19.77 -3.54 11.46
C GLN A 278 -18.99 -4.58 10.65
N ALA A 279 -18.05 -4.14 9.80
CA ALA A 279 -17.19 -5.07 9.07
C ALA A 279 -16.34 -5.93 10.02
N LEU A 280 -15.80 -5.32 11.09
CA LEU A 280 -15.02 -6.02 12.12
C LEU A 280 -15.88 -7.03 12.89
N GLU A 281 -17.11 -6.67 13.25
CA GLU A 281 -18.08 -7.57 13.88
C GLU A 281 -18.45 -8.75 12.98
N ILE A 282 -18.71 -8.50 11.69
CA ILE A 282 -19.00 -9.55 10.71
C ILE A 282 -17.81 -10.52 10.60
N ALA A 283 -16.59 -9.99 10.45
CA ALA A 283 -15.40 -10.83 10.39
C ALA A 283 -15.20 -11.63 11.68
N ASN A 284 -15.41 -11.02 12.86
CA ASN A 284 -15.30 -11.69 14.15
C ASN A 284 -16.34 -12.80 14.37
N ARG A 285 -17.45 -12.81 13.62
CA ARG A 285 -18.46 -13.88 13.67
C ARG A 285 -18.12 -15.09 12.82
N ASP A 286 -17.13 -15.00 11.93
CA ASP A 286 -16.73 -16.15 11.11
C ASP A 286 -16.02 -17.21 11.98
N THR A 287 -16.60 -18.40 12.04
CA THR A 287 -16.11 -19.49 12.90
C THR A 287 -14.71 -19.98 12.49
N ARG A 288 -14.38 -19.94 11.19
CA ARG A 288 -13.07 -20.37 10.69
C ARG A 288 -11.98 -19.38 11.14
N LEU A 289 -12.29 -18.08 11.13
CA LEU A 289 -11.40 -17.06 11.69
C LEU A 289 -11.22 -17.27 13.20
N GLN A 290 -12.32 -17.46 13.94
CA GLN A 290 -12.25 -17.66 15.39
C GLN A 290 -11.38 -18.88 15.73
N GLU A 291 -11.53 -19.99 15.03
CA GLU A 291 -10.71 -21.18 15.20
C GLU A 291 -9.22 -20.91 14.94
N HIS A 292 -8.89 -20.19 13.87
CA HIS A 292 -7.51 -19.80 13.56
C HIS A 292 -6.89 -18.87 14.63
N LEU A 293 -7.68 -17.93 15.14
CA LEU A 293 -7.19 -16.94 16.11
C LEU A 293 -7.07 -17.50 17.53
N LYS A 294 -7.71 -18.63 17.88
CA LYS A 294 -7.62 -19.25 19.21
C LYS A 294 -6.19 -19.56 19.66
N ALA A 295 -5.30 -19.89 18.71
CA ALA A 295 -3.89 -20.18 19.00
C ALA A 295 -3.04 -18.93 19.28
N HIS A 296 -3.61 -17.73 19.16
CA HIS A 296 -2.88 -16.47 19.21
C HIS A 296 -3.38 -15.58 20.35
N THR A 297 -2.44 -15.05 21.14
CA THR A 297 -2.74 -14.06 22.19
C THR A 297 -2.57 -12.63 21.66
N SER A 298 -3.23 -11.67 22.32
CA SER A 298 -3.12 -10.23 22.03
C SER A 298 -3.40 -9.88 20.56
N VAL A 299 -4.47 -10.45 20.00
CA VAL A 299 -4.89 -10.21 18.63
C VAL A 299 -5.73 -8.94 18.53
N HIS A 300 -5.40 -8.09 17.56
CA HIS A 300 -6.13 -6.86 17.25
C HIS A 300 -6.60 -6.87 15.80
N GLY A 301 -7.89 -6.63 15.57
CA GLY A 301 -8.46 -6.46 14.24
C GLY A 301 -8.46 -5.00 13.79
N TYR A 302 -8.18 -4.77 12.51
CA TYR A 302 -8.31 -3.46 11.87
C TYR A 302 -9.07 -3.59 10.56
N ALA A 303 -10.20 -2.90 10.45
CA ALA A 303 -11.03 -2.88 9.25
C ALA A 303 -10.68 -1.69 8.35
N SER A 304 -10.36 -1.97 7.09
CA SER A 304 -10.05 -0.96 6.07
C SER A 304 -10.82 -1.23 4.79
N PHE A 305 -11.66 -0.30 4.38
CA PHE A 305 -12.39 -0.39 3.12
C PHE A 305 -11.46 -0.16 1.93
N GLN A 306 -11.60 -0.95 0.86
CA GLN A 306 -10.64 -0.99 -0.26
C GLN A 306 -11.15 -0.54 -1.64
N GLY A 307 -12.42 -0.18 -1.78
CA GLY A 307 -12.98 0.02 -3.13
C GLY A 307 -14.37 -0.58 -3.27
N PHE A 308 -14.43 -1.80 -2.77
CA PHE A 308 -15.39 -2.81 -3.17
C PHE A 308 -15.72 -3.78 -2.04
N ALA A 309 -14.82 -3.92 -1.06
CA ALA A 309 -14.97 -4.78 0.10
C ALA A 309 -14.19 -4.19 1.28
N TRP A 310 -14.57 -4.61 2.47
CA TRP A 310 -13.84 -4.36 3.70
C TRP A 310 -12.77 -5.42 3.90
N PHE A 311 -11.55 -4.98 4.16
CA PHE A 311 -10.44 -5.86 4.51
C PHE A 311 -10.24 -5.74 6.01
N VAL A 312 -10.55 -6.80 6.73
CA VAL A 312 -10.40 -6.88 8.18
C VAL A 312 -9.16 -7.70 8.49
N SER A 313 -8.07 -7.02 8.79
CA SER A 313 -6.77 -7.64 9.06
C SER A 313 -6.55 -7.79 10.56
N TYR A 314 -6.09 -8.95 10.99
CA TYR A 314 -5.84 -9.28 12.39
C TYR A 314 -4.34 -9.35 12.64
N TYR A 315 -3.86 -8.72 13.71
CA TYR A 315 -2.44 -8.62 14.02
C TYR A 315 -2.17 -8.99 15.47
N ASN A 316 -1.00 -9.55 15.76
CA ASN A 316 -0.45 -9.55 17.12
C ASN A 316 1.00 -9.03 17.11
N HIS A 317 1.54 -8.77 18.31
CA HIS A 317 2.90 -8.24 18.47
C HIS A 317 4.02 -9.19 17.99
N GLY A 318 3.71 -10.47 17.75
CA GLY A 318 4.71 -11.49 17.40
C GLY A 318 4.76 -11.88 15.92
N TRP A 319 3.68 -11.70 15.16
CA TRP A 319 3.48 -12.32 13.85
C TRP A 319 3.18 -11.34 12.69
N GLY A 320 2.89 -10.07 12.96
CA GLY A 320 2.32 -9.22 11.91
C GLY A 320 0.90 -9.68 11.56
N ASN A 321 0.48 -9.57 10.29
CA ASN A 321 -0.89 -9.88 9.86
C ASN A 321 -1.15 -11.40 9.94
N LEU A 322 -1.92 -11.83 10.95
CA LEU A 322 -2.35 -13.20 11.24
C LEU A 322 -3.40 -13.75 10.26
N GLY A 323 -4.12 -12.87 9.57
CA GLY A 323 -5.26 -13.24 8.74
C GLY A 323 -5.99 -12.00 8.27
N THR A 324 -6.51 -12.01 7.05
CA THR A 324 -7.36 -10.92 6.54
C THR A 324 -8.66 -11.44 5.98
N VAL A 325 -9.77 -11.02 6.57
CA VAL A 325 -11.11 -11.36 6.11
C VAL A 325 -11.58 -10.29 5.12
N LEU A 326 -12.06 -10.71 3.95
CA LEU A 326 -12.72 -9.85 2.99
C LEU A 326 -14.22 -9.93 3.25
N VAL A 327 -14.81 -8.83 3.69
CA VAL A 327 -16.25 -8.68 3.90
C VAL A 327 -16.84 -7.86 2.76
N ASP A 328 -17.83 -8.40 2.09
CA ASP A 328 -18.58 -7.68 1.05
C ASP A 328 -19.32 -6.51 1.69
N ASP A 329 -19.06 -5.31 1.17
CA ASP A 329 -19.69 -4.12 1.71
C ASP A 329 -21.20 -4.05 1.43
N LYS A 330 -21.69 -4.70 0.35
CA LYS A 330 -23.10 -4.61 -0.04
C LYS A 330 -23.99 -5.58 0.73
N THR A 331 -23.49 -6.78 0.98
CA THR A 331 -24.24 -7.91 1.52
C THR A 331 -23.85 -8.23 2.96
N GLY A 332 -22.72 -7.73 3.46
CA GLY A 332 -22.21 -8.08 4.77
C GLY A 332 -21.76 -9.55 4.87
N THR A 333 -21.49 -10.19 3.74
CA THR A 333 -21.03 -11.58 3.70
C THR A 333 -19.51 -11.66 3.67
N VAL A 334 -18.93 -12.69 4.29
CA VAL A 334 -17.51 -12.98 4.14
C VAL A 334 -17.27 -13.53 2.75
N LEU A 335 -16.68 -12.72 1.87
CA LEU A 335 -16.34 -13.10 0.50
C LEU A 335 -15.21 -14.11 0.48
N ASN A 336 -14.21 -13.87 1.33
CA ASN A 336 -13.01 -14.68 1.36
C ASN A 336 -12.21 -14.43 2.65
N MET A 337 -11.26 -15.30 2.92
CA MET A 337 -10.28 -15.10 3.97
C MET A 337 -8.90 -15.39 3.43
N LEU A 338 -8.07 -14.36 3.42
CA LEU A 338 -6.67 -14.47 3.09
C LEU A 338 -5.92 -14.90 4.32
N ASN A 339 -4.90 -15.74 4.10
CA ASN A 339 -3.86 -16.00 5.07
C ASN A 339 -4.32 -16.80 6.30
N LEU A 340 -5.45 -17.52 6.20
CA LEU A 340 -5.81 -18.57 7.15
C LEU A 340 -5.24 -19.89 6.65
N ARG A 341 -4.16 -20.39 7.26
CA ARG A 341 -3.85 -21.82 7.18
C ARG A 341 -4.25 -22.49 8.48
N PRO A 342 -4.78 -23.73 8.41
CA PRO A 342 -4.96 -24.52 9.61
C PRO A 342 -3.60 -24.68 10.29
N THR A 343 -3.55 -24.45 11.59
CA THR A 343 -2.44 -24.91 12.42
C THR A 343 -2.27 -26.40 12.15
N ARG A 344 -1.15 -26.79 11.54
CA ARG A 344 -0.78 -28.21 11.47
C ARG A 344 -0.60 -28.66 12.92
N ASN A 345 -1.48 -29.56 13.39
CA ASN A 345 -1.31 -30.28 14.64
C ASN A 345 -0.03 -31.11 14.59
#